data_AF-A0A4Z1KFV1-F1
#
_entry.id   AF-A0A4Z1KFV1-F1
#
_cell.length_a   1.000
_cell.length_b   1.000
_cell.length_c   1.000
_cell.angle_alpha   90.00
_cell.angle_beta   90.00
_cell.angle_gamma   90.00
#
_symmetry.space_group_name_H-M   'P 1'
#
loop_
_entity.id
_entity.type
_entity.pdbx_description
1 polymer ?
#
loop_
_entity_poly.entity_id
_entity_poly.type
_entity_poly.pdbx_seq_one_letter_code
_entity_poly.pdbx_strand_id
1 'polypeptide(L)'
;MNFTHGVIVAYQSLSPYQVELLKDIKSPTIPDLSRWSDIAYLKWAEVCKLHGTEVSNLKYVIQHHVTNNTTLDVINEVLKKKGESLVPSGCVVSMGDSSGHGTALLGPRMEKELPGSWLNIRRLSKT
;
A
#
# COMPACT_ATOMS: atom_id res chain seq x y z
N MET A 1 -1.18 -0.84 12.59
CA MET A 1 -0.13 -1.62 11.90
C MET A 1 0.17 -2.86 12.73
N ASN A 2 0.61 -3.96 12.11
CA ASN A 2 1.00 -5.19 12.81
C ASN A 2 2.50 -5.41 12.59
N PHE A 3 3.31 -4.94 13.55
CA PHE A 3 4.76 -4.95 13.44
C PHE A 3 5.34 -6.37 13.48
N THR A 4 4.73 -7.26 14.27
CA THR A 4 5.11 -8.67 14.39
C THR A 4 5.04 -9.41 13.05
N HIS A 5 4.00 -9.15 12.28
CA HIS A 5 3.77 -9.82 11.00
C HIS A 5 4.26 -9.03 9.77
N GLY A 6 4.76 -7.81 9.97
CA GLY A 6 5.24 -7.00 8.84
C GLY A 6 4.09 -6.40 8.02
N VAL A 7 2.99 -5.96 8.63
CA VAL A 7 1.80 -5.51 7.88
C VAL A 7 1.43 -4.07 8.20
N ILE A 8 1.32 -3.24 7.15
CA ILE A 8 0.69 -1.92 7.19
C ILE A 8 -0.72 -2.05 6.60
N VAL A 9 -1.73 -1.56 7.32
CA VAL A 9 -3.08 -1.37 6.77
C VAL A 9 -3.34 0.13 6.71
N ALA A 10 -3.29 0.67 5.51
CA ALA A 10 -3.54 2.07 5.20
C ALA A 10 -5.03 2.27 4.92
N TYR A 11 -5.77 2.51 6.00
CA TYR A 11 -7.20 2.76 5.93
C TYR A 11 -7.52 4.18 5.45
N GLN A 12 -6.73 5.15 5.90
CA GLN A 12 -6.80 6.55 5.50
C GLN A 12 -5.42 6.99 4.99
N SER A 13 -5.36 7.40 3.72
CA SER A 13 -4.16 7.95 3.09
C SER A 13 -4.37 9.44 2.89
N LEU A 14 -4.04 10.23 3.93
CA LEU A 14 -4.10 11.68 3.87
C LEU A 14 -2.72 12.24 3.51
N SER A 15 -2.69 13.25 2.63
CA SER A 15 -1.46 14.01 2.38
C SER A 15 -1.11 14.89 3.59
N PRO A 16 0.17 15.25 3.78
CA PRO A 16 0.57 16.21 4.83
C PRO A 16 -0.25 17.51 4.79
N TYR A 17 -0.57 17.99 3.59
CA TYR A 17 -1.43 19.16 3.37
C TYR A 17 -2.87 18.95 3.88
N GLN A 18 -3.47 17.78 3.61
CA GLN A 18 -4.80 17.46 4.13
C GLN A 18 -4.80 17.37 5.67
N VAL A 19 -3.72 16.84 6.26
CA VAL A 19 -3.59 16.76 7.73
C VAL A 19 -3.47 18.14 8.36
N GLU A 20 -2.74 19.08 7.74
CA GLU A 20 -2.67 20.47 8.18
C GLU A 20 -4.06 21.11 8.23
N LEU A 21 -4.81 21.02 7.13
CA LEU A 21 -6.15 21.60 7.02
C LEU A 21 -7.09 21.07 8.10
N LEU A 22 -6.97 19.79 8.45
CA LEU A 22 -7.79 19.15 9.48
C LEU A 22 -7.36 19.47 10.91
N LYS A 23 -6.11 19.88 11.14
CA LYS A 23 -5.53 20.08 12.48
C LYS A 23 -5.30 21.54 12.86
N ASP A 24 -5.62 22.49 11.98
CA ASP A 24 -5.40 23.93 12.18
C ASP A 24 -3.95 24.26 12.62
N ILE A 25 -2.97 23.57 12.04
CA ILE A 25 -1.56 23.80 12.35
C ILE A 25 -1.14 25.09 11.65
N LYS A 26 -0.77 26.12 12.43
CA LYS A 26 -0.23 27.37 11.87
C LYS A 26 1.22 27.17 11.44
N SER A 27 1.47 27.27 10.14
CA SER A 27 2.82 27.26 9.52
C SER A 27 3.63 25.97 9.69
N PRO A 28 3.14 24.80 9.26
CA PRO A 28 3.93 23.57 9.31
C PRO A 28 5.08 23.63 8.29
N THR A 29 6.27 23.18 8.72
CA THR A 29 7.32 22.79 7.79
C THR A 29 6.96 21.42 7.21
N ILE A 30 6.31 21.42 6.05
CA ILE A 30 5.98 20.18 5.33
C ILE A 30 7.21 19.77 4.52
N PRO A 31 7.79 18.58 4.79
CA PRO A 31 8.85 18.07 3.93
C PRO A 31 8.31 17.80 2.53
N ASP A 32 9.11 18.05 1.51
CA ASP A 32 8.76 17.75 0.12
C ASP A 32 8.74 16.23 -0.09
N LEU A 33 7.61 15.62 0.28
CA LEU A 33 7.33 14.21 0.10
C LEU A 33 6.34 14.07 -1.04
N SER A 34 6.86 13.78 -2.23
CA SER A 34 6.04 13.57 -3.44
C SER A 34 5.47 12.15 -3.54
N ARG A 35 5.99 11.19 -2.75
CA ARG A 35 5.61 9.78 -2.85
C ARG A 35 4.99 9.25 -1.56
N TRP A 36 3.85 8.58 -1.71
CA TRP A 36 3.18 7.90 -0.60
C TRP A 36 4.06 6.79 0.02
N SER A 37 4.92 6.15 -0.77
CA SER A 37 5.88 5.15 -0.27
C SER A 37 6.79 5.71 0.81
N ASP A 38 7.18 6.97 0.71
CA ASP A 38 8.12 7.60 1.63
C ASP A 38 7.43 7.83 2.98
N ILE A 39 6.17 8.28 2.95
CA ILE A 39 5.33 8.40 4.15
C ILE A 39 5.13 7.03 4.81
N ALA A 40 4.82 5.99 4.03
CA ALA A 40 4.62 4.64 4.55
C ALA A 40 5.90 4.07 5.18
N TYR A 41 7.06 4.30 4.55
CA TYR A 41 8.37 3.91 5.08
C TYR A 41 8.67 4.62 6.39
N LEU A 42 8.51 5.94 6.45
CA LEU A 42 8.76 6.73 7.67
C LEU A 42 7.88 6.26 8.83
N LYS A 43 6.59 6.01 8.56
CA LYS A 43 5.66 5.49 9.57
C LYS A 43 6.04 4.09 10.03
N TRP A 44 6.51 3.23 9.13
CA TRP A 44 6.98 1.90 9.49
C TRP A 44 8.27 1.92 10.31
N ALA A 45 9.22 2.75 9.92
CA ALA A 45 10.48 2.94 10.64
C ALA A 45 10.25 3.43 12.07
N GLU A 46 9.30 4.34 12.27
CA GLU A 46 8.86 4.82 13.59
C GLU A 46 8.33 3.67 14.46
N VAL A 47 7.41 2.86 13.92
CA VAL A 47 6.88 1.67 14.62
C VAL A 47 7.99 0.67 14.93
N CYS A 48 8.89 0.40 13.99
CA CYS A 48 10.02 -0.51 14.18
C CYS A 48 10.94 -0.06 15.31
N LYS A 49 11.27 1.23 15.36
CA LYS A 49 12.07 1.82 16.42
C LYS A 49 11.40 1.67 17.80
N LEU A 50 10.08 1.89 17.87
CA LEU A 50 9.33 1.76 19.12
C LEU A 50 9.27 0.32 19.65
N HIS A 51 9.27 -0.66 18.75
CA HIS A 51 9.10 -2.08 19.10
C HIS A 51 10.39 -2.91 19.01
N GLY A 52 11.54 -2.30 18.69
CA GLY A 52 12.82 -3.00 18.58
C GLY A 52 12.85 -4.02 17.44
N THR A 53 12.15 -3.76 16.34
CA THR A 53 12.13 -4.64 15.16
C THR A 53 12.87 -4.02 13.99
N GLU A 54 13.32 -4.87 13.06
CA GLU A 54 13.97 -4.44 11.83
C GLU A 54 12.98 -3.85 10.82
N VAL A 55 13.37 -2.74 10.18
CA VAL A 55 12.59 -2.09 9.12
C VAL A 55 12.37 -3.05 7.94
N SER A 56 13.34 -3.93 7.67
CA SER A 56 13.28 -4.97 6.64
C SER A 56 12.20 -6.03 6.88
N ASN A 57 11.58 -6.09 8.07
CA ASN A 57 10.49 -7.00 8.36
C ASN A 57 9.14 -6.55 7.76
N LEU A 58 9.07 -5.41 7.06
CA LEU A 58 7.87 -5.06 6.30
C LEU A 58 7.64 -6.10 5.22
N LYS A 59 6.48 -6.76 5.25
CA LYS A 59 6.10 -7.75 4.24
C LYS A 59 5.02 -7.17 3.36
N TYR A 60 3.93 -6.73 3.98
CA TYR A 60 2.70 -6.32 3.32
C TYR A 60 2.33 -4.88 3.64
N VAL A 61 1.86 -4.19 2.61
CA VAL A 61 1.08 -2.97 2.73
C VAL A 61 -0.33 -3.34 2.27
N ILE A 62 -1.38 -2.72 2.80
CA ILE A 62 -2.75 -2.96 2.33
C ILE A 62 -3.40 -1.60 2.27
N GLN A 63 -3.77 -1.15 1.07
CA GLN A 63 -4.50 0.11 0.90
C GLN A 63 -5.99 -0.20 0.78
N HIS A 64 -6.78 0.37 1.68
CA HIS A 64 -8.23 0.19 1.64
C HIS A 64 -8.89 1.06 0.55
N HIS A 65 -8.39 2.28 0.37
CA HIS A 65 -8.98 3.25 -0.55
C HIS A 65 -7.99 3.56 -1.68
N VAL A 66 -8.35 3.13 -2.89
CA VAL A 66 -7.58 3.35 -4.11
C VAL A 66 -8.39 4.25 -5.04
N THR A 67 -7.85 5.42 -5.33
CA THR A 67 -8.46 6.41 -6.23
C THR A 67 -7.76 6.52 -7.58
N ASN A 68 -6.65 5.78 -7.76
CA ASN A 68 -5.91 5.76 -9.01
C ASN A 68 -6.68 4.91 -10.03
N ASN A 69 -7.28 5.56 -11.04
CA ASN A 69 -8.09 4.89 -12.06
C ASN A 69 -7.32 3.79 -12.79
N THR A 70 -6.05 4.01 -13.15
CA THR A 70 -5.23 2.98 -13.81
C THR A 70 -5.08 1.73 -12.95
N THR A 71 -4.94 1.90 -11.64
CA THR A 71 -4.89 0.78 -10.69
C THR A 71 -6.23 0.08 -10.61
N LEU A 72 -7.33 0.83 -10.55
CA LEU A 72 -8.68 0.27 -10.57
C LEU A 72 -8.94 -0.53 -11.84
N ASP A 73 -8.47 -0.06 -12.99
CA ASP A 73 -8.58 -0.76 -14.28
C ASP A 73 -7.85 -2.10 -14.25
N VAL A 74 -6.62 -2.13 -13.72
CA VAL A 74 -5.85 -3.38 -13.55
C VAL A 74 -6.58 -4.35 -12.60
N ILE A 75 -7.09 -3.86 -11.47
CA ILE A 75 -7.85 -4.70 -10.53
C ILE A 75 -9.08 -5.29 -11.23
N ASN A 76 -9.84 -4.45 -11.94
CA ASN A 76 -11.03 -4.88 -12.68
C ASN A 76 -10.69 -5.90 -13.78
N GLU A 77 -9.58 -5.71 -14.50
CA GLU A 77 -9.13 -6.67 -15.52
C GLU A 77 -8.81 -8.03 -14.90
N VAL A 78 -8.06 -8.04 -13.80
CA VAL A 78 -7.70 -9.28 -13.08
C VAL A 78 -8.94 -10.00 -12.57
N LEU A 79 -9.90 -9.27 -12.00
CA LEU A 79 -11.14 -9.86 -11.48
C LEU A 79 -12.05 -10.37 -12.61
N LYS A 80 -12.18 -9.62 -13.70
CA LYS A 80 -12.92 -10.06 -14.89
C LYS A 80 -12.38 -11.38 -15.44
N LYS A 81 -11.05 -11.55 -15.51
CA LYS A 81 -10.41 -12.81 -15.93
C LYS A 81 -10.74 -13.99 -15.01
N LYS A 82 -11.08 -13.72 -13.75
CA LYS A 82 -11.52 -14.74 -12.77
C LYS A 82 -13.02 -14.98 -12.77
N GLY A 83 -13.82 -14.19 -13.50
CA GLY A 83 -15.27 -14.20 -13.37
C GLY A 83 -15.76 -13.62 -12.04
N GLU A 84 -14.90 -12.86 -11.36
CA GLU A 84 -15.18 -12.21 -10.07
C GLU A 84 -15.52 -10.74 -10.28
N SER A 85 -16.18 -10.11 -9.30
CA SER A 85 -16.42 -8.66 -9.30
C SER A 85 -16.20 -8.06 -7.91
N LEU A 86 -15.80 -6.78 -7.88
CA LEU A 86 -15.71 -6.03 -6.64
C LEU A 86 -17.14 -5.74 -6.13
N VAL A 87 -17.52 -6.41 -5.04
CA VAL A 87 -18.69 -6.04 -4.25
C VAL A 87 -18.28 -5.08 -3.12
N PRO A 88 -19.21 -4.36 -2.48
CA PRO A 88 -18.89 -3.43 -1.40
C PRO A 88 -18.11 -4.06 -0.22
N SER A 89 -18.29 -5.36 0.02
CA SER A 89 -17.54 -6.14 1.02
C SER A 89 -16.14 -6.58 0.56
N GLY A 90 -15.73 -6.22 -0.65
CA GLY A 90 -14.52 -6.70 -1.30
C GLY A 90 -14.68 -8.07 -1.94
N CYS A 91 -13.60 -8.58 -2.54
CA CYS A 91 -13.53 -9.90 -3.16
C CYS A 91 -12.34 -10.67 -2.55
N VAL A 92 -12.51 -11.98 -2.34
CA VAL A 92 -11.43 -12.85 -1.86
C VAL A 92 -10.73 -13.49 -3.05
N VAL A 93 -9.45 -13.22 -3.20
CA VAL A 93 -8.64 -13.75 -4.30
C VAL A 93 -7.57 -14.69 -3.73
N SER A 94 -7.54 -15.93 -4.22
CA SER A 94 -6.46 -16.87 -3.85
C SER A 94 -5.12 -16.40 -4.42
N MET A 95 -4.12 -16.36 -3.55
CA MET A 95 -2.77 -15.88 -3.84
C MET A 95 -1.85 -16.93 -4.47
N GLY A 96 -2.18 -18.21 -4.31
CA GLY A 96 -1.38 -19.34 -4.79
C GLY A 96 -2.00 -20.05 -5.99
N ASP A 97 -2.91 -19.39 -6.71
CA ASP A 97 -3.52 -20.02 -7.88
C ASP A 97 -2.53 -20.12 -9.04
N SER A 98 -2.68 -21.18 -9.84
CA SER A 98 -1.79 -21.45 -10.98
C SER A 98 -1.82 -20.35 -12.05
N SER A 99 -2.82 -19.45 -12.00
CA SER A 99 -2.98 -18.35 -12.93
C SER A 99 -2.10 -17.13 -12.62
N GLY A 100 -1.53 -17.03 -11.41
CA GLY A 100 -0.68 -15.91 -11.00
C GLY A 100 -1.41 -14.56 -10.87
N HIS A 101 -2.72 -14.52 -11.11
CA HIS A 101 -3.54 -13.32 -11.05
C HIS A 101 -3.65 -12.74 -9.63
N GLY A 102 -3.71 -13.59 -8.59
CA GLY A 102 -3.63 -13.11 -7.21
C GLY A 102 -2.32 -12.37 -6.95
N THR A 103 -1.21 -12.90 -7.46
CA THR A 103 0.12 -12.29 -7.38
C THR A 103 0.21 -10.97 -8.14
N ALA A 104 -0.52 -10.80 -9.25
CA ALA A 104 -0.56 -9.54 -10.00
C ALA A 104 -1.14 -8.38 -9.18
N LEU A 105 -2.10 -8.65 -8.29
CA LEU A 105 -2.66 -7.66 -7.36
C LEU A 105 -1.67 -7.21 -6.27
N LEU A 106 -0.52 -7.88 -6.14
CA LEU A 106 0.57 -7.48 -5.25
C LEU A 106 1.49 -6.41 -5.85
N GLY A 107 1.42 -6.21 -7.18
CA GLY A 107 2.36 -5.39 -7.96
C GLY A 107 3.72 -6.07 -8.25
N PRO A 108 4.52 -5.52 -9.19
CA PRO A 108 5.85 -6.07 -9.54
C PRO A 108 6.92 -5.87 -8.46
N ARG A 109 7.99 -6.69 -8.49
CA ARG A 109 9.21 -6.48 -7.69
C ARG A 109 9.94 -5.22 -8.18
N MET A 110 10.39 -4.38 -7.24
CA MET A 110 10.95 -3.04 -7.48
C MET A 110 12.39 -3.08 -8.05
N GLU A 111 12.58 -3.50 -9.30
CA GLU A 111 13.87 -3.28 -10.00
C GLU A 111 13.82 -2.11 -10.99
N LYS A 112 12.62 -1.63 -11.39
CA LYS A 112 12.45 -0.40 -12.18
C LYS A 112 11.14 0.31 -11.81
N GLU A 113 11.24 1.50 -11.23
CA GLU A 113 10.09 2.32 -10.84
C GLU A 113 9.49 3.08 -12.04
N LEU A 114 8.16 3.07 -12.16
CA LEU A 114 7.38 4.04 -12.95
C LEU A 114 6.43 4.81 -12.01
N PRO A 115 6.16 6.11 -12.28
CA PRO A 115 5.42 6.99 -11.39
C PRO A 115 3.92 6.69 -11.43
N GLY A 116 3.37 6.19 -10.33
CA GLY A 116 1.94 5.93 -10.18
C GLY A 116 1.61 5.28 -8.84
N SER A 117 0.54 5.73 -8.19
CA SER A 117 0.06 5.21 -6.91
C SER A 117 -0.64 3.86 -7.09
N TRP A 118 0.02 2.77 -6.69
CA TRP A 118 -0.48 1.39 -6.84
C TRP A 118 -1.20 0.88 -5.58
N LEU A 119 -2.28 0.10 -5.78
CA LEU A 119 -2.79 -0.87 -4.80
C LEU A 119 -1.66 -1.87 -4.58
N ASN A 120 -1.10 -1.88 -3.38
CA ASN A 120 0.10 -2.66 -3.09
C ASN A 120 -0.20 -3.57 -1.93
N ILE A 121 -0.66 -4.80 -2.19
CA ILE A 121 -0.44 -5.90 -1.24
C ILE A 121 0.96 -6.46 -1.52
N ARG A 122 2.02 -5.75 -1.15
CA ARG A 122 3.39 -6.21 -1.48
C ARG A 122 3.77 -7.43 -0.64
N ARG A 123 4.67 -8.29 -1.13
CA ARG A 123 5.50 -9.17 -0.30
C ARG A 123 6.94 -8.77 -0.57
N LEU A 124 7.59 -8.09 0.37
CA LEU A 124 9.02 -7.79 0.22
C LEU A 124 9.81 -9.10 0.39
N SER A 125 10.56 -9.46 -0.65
CA SER A 125 11.49 -10.59 -0.65
C SER A 125 12.77 -10.19 0.05
N LYS A 126 13.28 -11.06 0.91
CA LYS A 126 14.60 -10.92 1.52
C LYS A 126 15.68 -10.93 0.43
N THR A 127 16.50 -9.89 0.41
CA THR A 127 17.90 -9.94 -0.04
C THR A 127 18.76 -9.73 1.19
#